data_AF-A0A847HFV6-F1
#
_entry.id   AF-A0A847HFV6-F1
#
_cell.length_a   1.000
_cell.length_b   1.000
_cell.length_c   1.000
_cell.angle_alpha   90.00
_cell.angle_beta   90.00
_cell.angle_gamma   90.00
#
_symmetry.space_group_name_H-M   'P 1'
#
loop_
_entity.id
_entity.type
_entity.pdbx_description
1 polymer ?
#
loop_
_entity_poly.entity_id
_entity_poly.type
_entity_poly.pdbx_seq_one_letter_code
_entity_poly.pdbx_strand_id
1 'polypeptide(L)'
;MEINGGTNRRRAFTMVELIVVIALASLFSIVVFRMFSGSTTGQKNAMVDLNMQSKVLTLQNRITRLIREGTDFLLPEVGESSSALFFADFKGDVQVLYQLKDADLSSSTGKELYKLMHYKVDVDVFNISNPVYDPDKSVLVADHVRNINFLVTSANSVNVTASFATEKRDFQTMFEVGLQNTGGIQ
;
A
#
# COMPACT_ATOMS: atom_id res chain seq x y z
N MET A 1 -12.87 -30.54 -81.89
CA MET A 1 -12.76 -29.66 -80.72
C MET A 1 -12.94 -30.53 -79.48
N GLU A 2 -11.85 -30.88 -78.83
CA GLU A 2 -11.86 -31.49 -77.50
C GLU A 2 -12.32 -30.46 -76.46
N ILE A 3 -13.30 -30.83 -75.63
CA ILE A 3 -13.60 -30.10 -74.40
C ILE A 3 -13.09 -30.97 -73.25
N ASN A 4 -11.93 -30.57 -72.73
CA ASN A 4 -11.24 -31.18 -71.60
C ASN A 4 -12.11 -31.06 -70.34
N GLY A 5 -12.75 -32.16 -69.93
CA GLY A 5 -13.44 -32.29 -68.65
C GLY A 5 -12.45 -32.47 -67.51
N GLY A 6 -11.94 -31.37 -66.97
CA GLY A 6 -11.15 -31.38 -65.73
C GLY A 6 -11.99 -31.89 -64.57
N THR A 7 -11.78 -33.13 -64.17
CA THR A 7 -12.39 -33.71 -62.97
C THR A 7 -11.72 -33.09 -61.74
N ASN A 8 -12.39 -32.10 -61.15
CA ASN A 8 -12.09 -31.64 -59.80
C ASN A 8 -12.31 -32.80 -58.83
N ARG A 9 -11.23 -33.51 -58.48
CA ARG A 9 -11.21 -34.49 -57.38
C ARG A 9 -11.53 -33.79 -56.07
N ARG A 10 -12.82 -33.74 -55.70
CA ARG A 10 -13.24 -33.46 -54.32
C ARG A 10 -12.85 -34.67 -53.47
N ARG A 11 -11.75 -34.56 -52.73
CA ARG A 11 -11.38 -35.55 -51.71
C ARG A 11 -12.47 -35.59 -50.65
N ALA A 12 -13.14 -36.72 -50.52
CA ALA A 12 -14.06 -36.97 -49.42
C ALA A 12 -13.21 -37.17 -48.15
N PHE A 13 -13.36 -36.28 -47.18
CA PHE A 13 -12.77 -36.45 -45.85
C PHE A 13 -13.44 -37.63 -45.15
N THR A 14 -12.64 -38.44 -44.47
CA THR A 14 -13.15 -39.59 -43.71
C THR A 14 -13.69 -39.14 -42.36
N MET A 15 -14.78 -39.76 -41.86
CA MET A 15 -15.36 -39.45 -40.53
C MET A 15 -14.32 -39.52 -39.40
N VAL A 16 -13.31 -40.37 -39.56
CA VAL A 16 -12.20 -40.53 -38.62
C VAL A 16 -11.32 -39.27 -38.56
N GLU A 17 -10.96 -38.68 -39.72
CA GLU A 17 -10.22 -37.41 -39.75
C GLU A 17 -11.00 -36.29 -39.04
N LEU A 18 -12.31 -36.22 -39.23
CA LEU A 18 -13.14 -35.21 -38.58
C LEU A 18 -13.09 -35.33 -37.05
N ILE A 19 -13.24 -36.55 -36.52
CA ILE A 19 -13.21 -36.81 -35.07
C ILE A 19 -11.84 -36.48 -34.48
N VAL A 20 -10.75 -36.86 -35.17
CA VAL A 20 -9.37 -36.57 -34.72
C VAL A 20 -9.11 -35.07 -34.67
N VAL A 21 -9.56 -34.32 -35.68
CA VAL A 21 -9.40 -32.85 -35.72
C VAL A 21 -10.18 -32.18 -34.59
N ILE A 22 -11.42 -32.62 -34.33
CA ILE A 22 -12.24 -32.08 -33.22
C ILE A 22 -11.57 -32.37 -31.88
N ALA A 23 -11.08 -33.59 -31.66
CA ALA A 23 -10.39 -33.97 -30.44
C ALA A 23 -9.12 -33.12 -30.21
N LEU A 24 -8.30 -32.94 -31.24
CA LEU A 24 -7.10 -32.10 -31.15
C LEU A 24 -7.44 -30.62 -30.91
N ALA A 25 -8.43 -30.07 -31.61
CA ALA A 25 -8.87 -28.69 -31.44
C ALA A 25 -9.42 -28.43 -30.04
N SER A 26 -10.17 -29.38 -29.47
CA SER A 26 -10.69 -29.29 -28.10
C SER A 26 -9.58 -29.31 -27.04
N LEU A 27 -8.61 -30.23 -27.16
CA LEU A 27 -7.46 -30.31 -26.26
C LEU A 27 -6.61 -29.04 -26.30
N PHE A 28 -6.32 -28.54 -27.50
CA PHE A 28 -5.57 -27.30 -27.68
C PHE A 28 -6.32 -26.11 -27.05
N SER A 29 -7.64 -26.02 -27.27
CA SER A 29 -8.47 -24.96 -26.67
C SER A 29 -8.45 -25.00 -25.15
N ILE A 30 -8.52 -26.18 -24.52
CA ILE A 30 -8.45 -26.33 -23.06
C ILE A 30 -7.11 -25.85 -22.51
N VAL A 31 -5.99 -26.21 -23.16
CA VAL A 31 -4.65 -25.80 -22.73
C VAL A 31 -4.48 -24.29 -22.82
N VAL A 32 -4.91 -23.70 -23.94
CA VAL A 32 -4.87 -22.25 -24.15
C VAL A 32 -5.76 -21.53 -23.13
N PHE A 33 -6.98 -22.02 -22.88
CA PHE A 33 -7.89 -21.42 -21.91
C PHE A 33 -7.34 -21.51 -20.47
N ARG A 34 -6.72 -22.64 -20.11
CA ARG A 34 -6.00 -22.78 -18.82
C ARG A 34 -4.87 -21.77 -18.70
N MET A 35 -4.05 -21.61 -19.75
CA MET A 35 -2.92 -20.69 -19.76
C MET A 35 -3.38 -19.23 -19.61
N PHE A 36 -4.46 -18.83 -20.29
CA PHE A 36 -5.06 -17.51 -20.13
C PHE A 36 -5.66 -17.32 -18.72
N SER A 37 -6.40 -18.29 -18.21
CA SER A 37 -7.03 -18.19 -16.88
C SER A 37 -6.02 -18.12 -15.71
N GLY A 38 -4.90 -18.85 -15.82
CA GLY A 38 -3.80 -18.79 -14.83
C GLY A 38 -3.05 -17.45 -14.87
N SER A 39 -2.85 -16.89 -16.06
CA SER A 39 -2.20 -15.58 -16.26
C SER A 39 -2.98 -14.44 -15.59
N THR A 40 -4.31 -14.45 -15.68
CA THR A 40 -5.16 -13.40 -15.09
C THR A 40 -5.06 -13.34 -13.56
N THR A 41 -4.89 -14.49 -12.89
CA THR A 41 -4.75 -14.54 -11.42
C THR A 41 -3.37 -14.05 -10.97
N GLY A 42 -2.31 -14.44 -11.68
CA GLY A 42 -0.95 -13.97 -11.42
C GLY A 42 -0.81 -12.46 -11.61
N GLN A 43 -1.36 -11.92 -12.69
CA GLN A 43 -1.39 -10.48 -12.96
C GLN A 43 -2.16 -9.70 -11.89
N LYS A 44 -3.31 -10.21 -11.44
CA LYS A 44 -4.09 -9.57 -10.37
C LYS A 44 -3.33 -9.50 -9.05
N ASN A 45 -2.63 -10.58 -8.67
CA ASN A 45 -1.83 -10.60 -7.45
C ASN A 45 -0.62 -9.65 -7.55
N ALA A 46 0.09 -9.65 -8.67
CA ALA A 46 1.19 -8.72 -8.92
C ALA A 46 0.72 -7.26 -8.85
N MET A 47 -0.46 -6.94 -9.39
CA MET A 47 -1.02 -5.59 -9.34
C MET A 47 -1.35 -5.15 -7.90
N VAL A 48 -1.87 -6.05 -7.07
CA VAL A 48 -2.12 -5.77 -5.64
C VAL A 48 -0.81 -5.49 -4.90
N ASP A 49 0.25 -6.27 -5.17
CA ASP A 49 1.57 -6.07 -4.57
C ASP A 49 2.19 -4.73 -4.98
N LEU A 50 2.10 -4.37 -6.26
CA LEU A 50 2.62 -3.09 -6.77
C LEU A 50 1.86 -1.89 -6.17
N ASN A 51 0.54 -1.99 -6.07
CA ASN A 51 -0.27 -0.95 -5.44
C ASN A 51 0.12 -0.77 -3.97
N MET A 52 0.33 -1.88 -3.24
CA MET A 52 0.76 -1.82 -1.85
C MET A 52 2.18 -1.27 -1.69
N GLN A 53 3.13 -1.67 -2.53
CA GLN A 53 4.47 -1.07 -2.52
C GLN A 53 4.42 0.43 -2.80
N SER A 54 3.59 0.88 -3.75
CA SER A 54 3.39 2.30 -4.04
C SER A 54 2.82 3.06 -2.84
N LYS A 55 1.83 2.48 -2.14
CA LYS A 55 1.27 3.04 -0.90
C LYS A 55 2.31 3.14 0.21
N VAL A 56 3.10 2.09 0.42
CA VAL A 56 4.18 2.05 1.42
C VAL A 56 5.21 3.15 1.15
N LEU A 57 5.67 3.28 -0.11
CA LEU A 57 6.63 4.30 -0.50
C LEU A 57 6.06 5.72 -0.33
N THR A 58 4.79 5.92 -0.66
CA THR A 58 4.10 7.21 -0.47
C THR A 58 4.01 7.57 1.01
N LEU A 59 3.66 6.61 1.87
CA LEU A 59 3.67 6.80 3.33
C LEU A 59 5.07 7.14 3.82
N GLN A 60 6.08 6.36 3.42
CA GLN A 60 7.46 6.58 3.84
C GLN A 60 7.93 7.98 3.47
N ASN A 61 7.68 8.42 2.24
CA ASN A 61 8.04 9.77 1.78
C ASN A 61 7.28 10.86 2.55
N ARG A 62 5.98 10.67 2.83
CA ARG A 62 5.19 11.63 3.59
C ARG A 62 5.66 11.75 5.04
N ILE A 63 5.82 10.63 5.74
CA ILE A 63 6.32 10.59 7.12
C ILE A 63 7.73 11.17 7.18
N THR A 64 8.61 10.78 6.25
CA THR A 64 9.97 11.29 6.17
C THR A 64 9.99 12.81 6.02
N ARG A 65 9.14 13.36 5.15
CA ARG A 65 9.03 14.81 4.97
C ARG A 65 8.52 15.51 6.23
N LEU A 66 7.46 14.99 6.84
CA LEU A 66 6.87 15.56 8.05
C LEU A 66 7.87 15.62 9.21
N ILE A 67 8.57 14.51 9.48
CA ILE A 67 9.57 14.45 10.54
C ILE A 67 10.77 15.36 10.23
N ARG A 68 11.20 15.46 8.96
CA ARG A 68 12.28 16.39 8.59
C ARG A 68 11.93 17.86 8.75
N GLU A 69 10.65 18.21 8.64
CA GLU A 69 10.16 19.57 8.97
C GLU A 69 10.14 19.82 10.49
N GLY A 70 10.36 18.78 11.29
CA GLY A 70 10.46 18.86 12.74
C GLY A 70 11.82 19.37 13.23
N THR A 71 11.78 20.03 14.38
CA THR A 71 12.94 20.58 15.09
C THR A 71 13.31 19.79 16.33
N ASP A 72 12.31 19.21 17.02
CA ASP A 72 12.53 18.42 18.24
C ASP A 72 11.42 17.37 18.45
N PHE A 73 11.78 16.22 19.02
CA PHE A 73 10.81 15.19 19.40
C PHE A 73 10.30 15.46 20.82
N LEU A 74 8.99 15.62 20.96
CA LEU A 74 8.35 15.87 22.24
C LEU A 74 7.98 14.55 22.93
N LEU A 75 7.36 13.64 22.17
CA LEU A 75 6.95 12.31 22.64
C LEU A 75 6.92 11.32 21.46
N PRO A 76 7.26 10.04 21.65
CA PRO A 76 7.73 9.43 22.91
C PRO A 76 9.18 9.83 23.24
N GLU A 77 9.66 9.56 24.45
CA GLU A 77 11.04 9.87 24.84
C GLU A 77 12.06 8.95 24.14
N VAL A 78 13.33 9.32 24.19
CA VAL A 78 14.41 8.51 23.60
C VAL A 78 14.45 7.12 24.25
N GLY A 79 14.34 6.08 23.42
CA GLY A 79 14.25 4.68 23.84
C GLY A 79 12.83 4.19 24.08
N GLU A 80 11.83 5.07 24.02
CA GLU A 80 10.42 4.72 24.15
C GLU A 80 9.73 4.55 22.81
N SER A 81 8.69 3.73 22.84
CA SER A 81 7.93 3.29 21.68
C SER A 81 6.48 3.68 21.85
N SER A 82 5.89 4.31 20.83
CA SER A 82 4.49 4.76 20.88
C SER A 82 3.81 4.63 19.51
N SER A 83 2.49 4.44 19.52
CA SER A 83 1.65 4.50 18.31
C SER A 83 1.33 5.93 17.85
N ALA A 84 1.80 6.93 18.59
CA ALA A 84 1.73 8.33 18.22
C ALA A 84 3.09 9.01 18.39
N LEU A 85 3.40 9.93 17.49
CA LEU A 85 4.62 10.74 17.49
C LEU A 85 4.25 12.22 17.54
N PHE A 86 4.87 12.92 18.47
CA PHE A 86 4.70 14.34 18.71
C PHE A 86 6.05 15.03 18.52
N PHE A 87 6.08 16.07 17.70
CA PHE A 87 7.31 16.80 17.42
C PHE A 87 6.99 18.27 17.14
N ALA A 88 7.90 19.16 17.49
CA ALA A 88 7.77 20.58 17.19
C ALA A 88 8.24 20.85 15.75
N ASP A 89 7.65 21.85 15.07
CA ASP A 89 8.15 22.35 13.80
C ASP A 89 8.96 23.65 13.94
N PHE A 90 9.48 24.18 12.83
CA PHE A 90 10.26 25.44 12.82
C PHE A 90 9.47 26.69 13.23
N LYS A 91 8.14 26.63 13.25
CA LYS A 91 7.29 27.74 13.69
C LYS A 91 6.94 27.63 15.17
N GLY A 92 7.36 26.57 15.84
CA GLY A 92 7.01 26.27 17.22
C GLY A 92 5.66 25.58 17.37
N ASP A 93 5.01 25.17 16.28
CA ASP A 93 3.77 24.42 16.33
C ASP A 93 4.04 22.95 16.62
N VAL A 94 3.14 22.28 17.33
CA VAL A 94 3.21 20.82 17.55
C VAL A 94 2.58 20.09 16.38
N GLN A 95 3.33 19.14 15.85
CA GLN A 95 2.89 18.19 14.84
C GLN A 95 2.62 16.85 15.53
N VAL A 96 1.48 16.24 15.22
CA VAL A 96 1.04 14.97 15.80
C VAL A 96 0.75 13.97 14.69
N LEU A 97 1.47 12.86 14.70
CA LEU A 97 1.15 11.67 13.92
C LEU A 97 0.49 10.65 14.83
N TYR A 98 -0.72 10.22 14.49
CA TYR A 98 -1.47 9.28 15.31
C TYR A 98 -2.34 8.35 14.48
N GLN A 99 -2.63 7.18 15.03
CA GLN A 99 -3.54 6.21 14.43
C GLN A 99 -4.99 6.45 14.86
N LEU A 100 -5.90 6.47 13.91
CA LEU A 100 -7.35 6.56 14.14
C LEU A 100 -8.02 5.31 13.58
N LYS A 101 -8.83 4.61 14.40
CA LYS A 101 -9.51 3.39 13.96
C LYS A 101 -10.47 3.69 12.81
N ASP A 102 -10.37 2.90 11.76
CA ASP A 102 -11.27 2.98 10.60
C ASP A 102 -12.35 1.92 10.72
N ALA A 103 -13.51 2.30 11.27
CA ALA A 103 -14.61 1.36 11.52
C ALA A 103 -15.15 0.74 10.23
N ASP A 104 -15.20 1.52 9.14
CA ASP A 104 -15.76 1.09 7.86
C ASP A 104 -14.86 0.06 7.20
N LEU A 105 -13.56 0.39 7.04
CA LEU A 105 -12.56 -0.52 6.47
C LEU A 105 -12.32 -1.74 7.35
N SER A 106 -12.40 -1.58 8.68
CA SER A 106 -12.24 -2.71 9.58
C SER A 106 -13.40 -3.70 9.44
N SER A 107 -14.62 -3.19 9.31
CA SER A 107 -15.82 -4.01 9.14
C SER A 107 -15.85 -4.71 7.78
N SER A 108 -15.42 -4.02 6.70
CA SER A 108 -15.43 -4.59 5.35
C SER A 108 -14.37 -5.67 5.14
N THR A 109 -13.19 -5.53 5.77
CA THR A 109 -12.07 -6.46 5.60
C THR A 109 -12.00 -7.55 6.67
N GLY A 110 -12.76 -7.41 7.76
CA GLY A 110 -12.71 -8.31 8.91
C GLY A 110 -11.41 -8.22 9.71
N LYS A 111 -10.60 -7.18 9.49
CA LYS A 111 -9.33 -6.92 10.17
C LYS A 111 -9.42 -5.57 10.87
N GLU A 112 -8.75 -5.40 12.01
CA GLU A 112 -8.64 -4.06 12.59
C GLU A 112 -7.68 -3.19 11.77
N LEU A 113 -8.24 -2.16 11.14
CA LEU A 113 -7.52 -1.21 10.30
C LEU A 113 -7.68 0.21 10.86
N TYR A 114 -6.64 0.99 10.63
CA TYR A 114 -6.47 2.34 11.10
C TYR A 114 -6.07 3.25 9.93
N LYS A 115 -6.40 4.52 10.07
CA LYS A 115 -5.87 5.63 9.27
C LYS A 115 -4.72 6.25 10.06
N LEU A 116 -3.61 6.53 9.39
CA LEU A 116 -2.58 7.40 9.94
C LEU A 116 -2.95 8.84 9.63
N MET A 117 -3.18 9.61 10.68
CA MET A 117 -3.56 11.01 10.60
C MET A 117 -2.39 11.88 11.02
N HIS A 118 -2.31 13.06 10.42
CA HIS A 118 -1.40 14.14 10.79
C HIS A 118 -2.22 15.35 11.21
N TYR A 119 -1.90 15.91 12.37
CA TYR A 119 -2.56 17.10 12.88
C TYR A 119 -1.51 18.12 13.32
N LYS A 120 -1.74 19.37 12.93
CA LYS A 120 -0.92 20.50 13.30
C LYS A 120 -1.67 21.37 14.31
N VAL A 121 -1.07 21.65 15.45
CA VAL A 121 -1.69 22.40 16.54
C VAL A 121 -0.71 23.43 17.11
N ASP A 122 -1.25 24.60 17.42
CA ASP A 122 -0.50 25.64 18.12
C ASP A 122 -0.11 25.13 19.53
N VAL A 123 1.14 25.36 19.93
CA VAL A 123 1.66 24.96 21.24
C VAL A 123 0.77 25.47 22.38
N ASP A 124 0.20 26.66 22.24
CA ASP A 124 -0.57 27.32 23.30
C ASP A 124 -1.91 26.61 23.60
N VAL A 125 -2.42 25.81 22.65
CA VAL A 125 -3.70 25.11 22.73
C VAL A 125 -3.51 23.59 22.86
N PHE A 126 -2.29 23.10 22.73
CA PHE A 126 -2.00 21.69 22.72
C PHE A 126 -2.13 21.06 24.12
N ASN A 127 -3.01 20.06 24.25
CA ASN A 127 -3.15 19.27 25.47
C ASN A 127 -2.95 17.78 25.15
N ILE A 128 -1.87 17.20 25.67
CA ILE A 128 -1.49 15.80 25.50
C ILE A 128 -2.56 14.85 26.06
N SER A 129 -3.24 15.24 27.14
CA SER A 129 -4.28 14.42 27.79
C SER A 129 -5.63 14.49 27.08
N ASN A 130 -5.85 15.48 26.21
CA ASN A 130 -7.05 15.62 25.41
C ASN A 130 -6.72 16.24 24.05
N PRO A 131 -6.11 15.47 23.13
CA PRO A 131 -5.81 15.95 21.79
C PRO A 131 -7.14 16.30 21.11
N VAL A 132 -7.44 17.59 21.01
CA VAL A 132 -8.66 18.08 20.39
C VAL A 132 -8.62 17.71 18.91
N TYR A 133 -9.38 16.68 18.54
CA TYR A 133 -9.54 16.27 17.17
C TYR A 133 -10.29 17.35 16.40
N ASP A 134 -9.57 18.09 15.56
CA ASP A 134 -10.16 19.00 14.59
C ASP A 134 -10.14 18.33 13.20
N PRO A 135 -11.29 17.88 12.67
CA PRO A 135 -11.38 17.23 11.38
C PRO A 135 -10.96 18.15 10.22
N ASP A 136 -11.06 19.47 10.36
CA ASP A 136 -10.73 20.43 9.30
C ASP A 136 -9.22 20.68 9.18
N LYS A 137 -8.47 20.35 10.24
CA LYS A 137 -7.01 20.53 10.33
C LYS A 137 -6.23 19.21 10.29
N SER A 138 -6.92 18.08 10.30
CA SER A 138 -6.32 16.75 10.25
C SER A 138 -6.17 16.27 8.79
N VAL A 139 -4.96 15.89 8.41
CA VAL A 139 -4.64 15.40 7.06
C VAL A 139 -4.41 13.90 7.10
N LEU A 140 -5.03 13.16 6.17
CA LEU A 140 -4.77 11.74 5.98
C LEU A 140 -3.36 11.52 5.41
N VAL A 141 -2.51 10.81 6.16
CA VAL A 141 -1.17 10.42 5.71
C VAL A 141 -1.21 9.10 4.97
N ALA A 142 -1.91 8.10 5.54
CA ALA A 142 -2.10 6.79 4.92
C ALA A 142 -3.35 6.07 5.44
N ASP A 143 -3.84 5.14 4.63
CA ASP A 143 -4.94 4.24 4.91
C ASP A 143 -4.47 2.77 4.99
N HIS A 144 -5.37 1.86 5.37
CA HIS A 144 -5.09 0.41 5.46
C HIS A 144 -3.92 0.06 6.39
N VAL A 145 -3.65 0.91 7.39
CA VAL A 145 -2.61 0.67 8.39
C VAL A 145 -3.16 -0.28 9.44
N ARG A 146 -2.52 -1.43 9.62
CA ARG A 146 -2.85 -2.38 10.68
C ARG A 146 -2.27 -1.95 12.02
N ASN A 147 -1.03 -1.47 12.00
CA ASN A 147 -0.33 -0.95 13.17
C ASN A 147 0.76 0.01 12.73
N ILE A 148 1.04 1.03 13.53
CA ILE A 148 2.23 1.87 13.39
C ILE A 148 2.87 2.08 14.75
N ASN A 149 4.20 2.11 14.75
CA ASN A 149 4.99 2.28 15.94
C ASN A 149 6.18 3.19 15.65
N PHE A 150 6.37 4.17 16.52
CA PHE A 150 7.42 5.15 16.49
C PHE A 150 8.32 4.91 17.70
N LEU A 151 9.57 4.56 17.45
CA LEU A 151 10.61 4.39 18.47
C LEU A 151 11.63 5.50 18.30
N VAL A 152 11.70 6.44 19.24
CA VAL A 152 12.70 7.51 19.19
C VAL A 152 14.06 6.90 19.52
N THR A 153 14.92 6.75 18.53
CA THR A 153 16.23 6.07 18.66
C THR A 153 17.31 7.01 19.17
N SER A 154 17.17 8.31 18.92
CA SER A 154 18.02 9.38 19.45
C SER A 154 17.25 10.69 19.53
N ALA A 155 17.86 11.74 20.10
CA ALA A 155 17.27 13.08 20.11
C ALA A 155 16.92 13.61 18.70
N ASN A 156 17.57 13.08 17.66
CA ASN A 156 17.39 13.53 16.28
C ASN A 156 16.88 12.44 15.34
N SER A 157 16.58 11.24 15.81
CA SER A 157 16.07 10.18 14.93
C SER A 157 14.98 9.32 15.57
N VAL A 158 14.09 8.84 14.72
CA VAL A 158 12.98 7.96 15.07
C VAL A 158 12.93 6.81 14.07
N ASN A 159 12.83 5.59 14.59
CA ASN A 159 12.52 4.41 13.82
C ASN A 159 11.00 4.26 13.70
N VAL A 160 10.52 4.21 12.46
CA VAL A 160 9.11 4.05 12.14
C VAL A 160 8.89 2.64 11.61
N THR A 161 8.09 1.86 12.33
CA THR A 161 7.63 0.55 11.91
C THR A 161 6.13 0.63 11.59
N ALA A 162 5.77 0.35 10.34
CA ALA A 162 4.38 0.37 9.90
C ALA A 162 3.99 -0.96 9.26
N SER A 163 2.83 -1.48 9.66
CA SER A 163 2.20 -2.66 9.08
C SER A 163 0.93 -2.26 8.36
N PHE A 164 0.74 -2.77 7.16
CA PHE A 164 -0.43 -2.58 6.32
C PHE A 164 -1.14 -3.91 6.12
N ALA A 165 -2.46 -3.89 6.00
CA ALA A 165 -3.23 -5.09 5.72
C ALA A 165 -4.29 -4.85 4.66
N THR A 166 -4.42 -5.86 3.79
CA THR A 166 -5.51 -6.00 2.81
C THR A 166 -6.31 -7.25 3.13
N GLU A 167 -7.39 -7.48 2.39
CA GLU A 167 -8.16 -8.73 2.46
C GLU A 167 -7.28 -9.99 2.30
N LYS A 168 -6.19 -9.91 1.52
CA LYS A 168 -5.41 -11.10 1.12
C LYS A 168 -4.00 -11.17 1.69
N ARG A 169 -3.38 -10.03 1.99
CA ARG A 169 -1.97 -9.93 2.35
C ARG A 169 -1.71 -8.81 3.34
N ASP A 170 -0.66 -9.01 4.12
CA ASP A 170 -0.12 -8.04 5.06
C ASP A 170 1.29 -7.65 4.61
N PHE A 171 1.63 -6.38 4.78
CA PHE A 171 2.92 -5.81 4.43
C PHE A 171 3.49 -5.11 5.66
N GLN A 172 4.81 -5.15 5.83
CA GLN A 172 5.48 -4.41 6.89
C GLN A 172 6.67 -3.67 6.31
N THR A 173 6.85 -2.44 6.76
CA THR A 173 8.04 -1.64 6.48
C THR A 173 8.61 -1.12 7.78
N MET A 174 9.93 -0.96 7.79
CA MET A 174 10.67 -0.32 8.88
C MET A 174 11.69 0.61 8.25
N PHE A 175 11.70 1.87 8.69
CA PHE A 175 12.66 2.86 8.22
C PHE A 175 12.98 3.85 9.32
N GLU A 176 14.21 4.35 9.34
CA GLU A 176 14.64 5.39 10.26
C GLU A 176 14.56 6.75 9.58
N VAL A 177 14.08 7.74 10.32
CA VAL A 177 14.01 9.12 9.88
C VAL A 177 14.70 10.00 10.90
N GLY A 178 15.59 10.87 10.42
CA GLY A 178 16.16 11.95 11.22
C GLY A 178 15.39 13.25 11.07
N LEU A 179 15.33 14.04 12.14
CA LEU A 179 15.02 15.47 12.08
C LEU A 179 16.05 16.14 11.18
N GLN A 180 15.63 17.16 10.43
CA GLN A 180 16.58 17.95 9.66
C GLN A 180 17.31 18.86 10.64
N ASN A 181 18.45 18.38 11.14
CA ASN A 181 19.30 19.09 12.06
C ASN A 181 19.82 20.37 11.36
N THR A 182 19.10 21.48 11.51
CA THR A 182 19.65 22.80 11.27
C THR A 182 20.59 23.04 12.44
N GLY A 183 21.82 22.54 12.29
CA GLY A 183 22.89 22.80 13.25
C GLY A 183 22.81 24.25 13.70
N GLY A 184 22.84 24.44 15.02
CA GLY A 184 22.43 25.68 15.70
C GLY A 184 22.62 26.93 14.86
N ILE A 185 21.53 27.62 14.59
CA ILE A 185 21.61 29.05 14.30
C ILE A 185 22.07 29.71 15.61
N GLN A 186 23.39 29.81 15.77
CA GLN A 186 24.04 30.83 16.60
C GLN A 186 24.72 31.82 15.68
#